data_AF-A0A1H9UD64-F1
#
_entry.id   AF-A0A1H9UD64-F1
#
_cell.length_a   1.000
_cell.length_b   1.000
_cell.length_c   1.000
_cell.angle_alpha   90.00
_cell.angle_beta   90.00
_cell.angle_gamma   90.00
#
_symmetry.space_group_name_H-M   'P 1'
#
loop_
_entity.id
_entity.type
_entity.pdbx_description
1 polymer ?
#
loop_
_entity_poly.entity_id
_entity_poly.type
_entity_poly.pdbx_seq_one_letter_code
_entity_poly.pdbx_strand_id
1 'polypeptide(L)' 'MIMGDMDFKGGPNKEGIIDIGYSIVPSYQSKGYATEMDKAMVGWGLSRLNVKKVIATCDTDNFAFKRVLKKMDFI' A
#
# COMPACT_ATOMS: atom_id res chain seq x y z
N MET A 1 -2.22 17.90 11.33
CA MET A 1 -0.89 17.57 10.77
C MET A 1 -1.04 16.33 9.92
N ILE A 2 -0.54 16.35 8.67
CA ILE A 2 -0.62 15.22 7.73
C ILE A 2 0.79 14.63 7.62
N MET A 3 0.91 13.31 7.80
CA MET A 3 2.21 12.59 7.77
C MET A 3 2.44 11.84 6.44
N GLY A 4 1.38 11.66 5.66
CA GLY A 4 1.35 10.92 4.41
C GLY A 4 -0.07 10.64 3.98
N ASP A 5 -0.21 9.94 2.88
CA ASP A 5 -1.46 9.57 2.23
C ASP A 5 -1.36 8.16 1.66
N MET A 6 -2.51 7.50 1.51
CA MET A 6 -2.64 6.17 0.93
C MET A 6 -3.96 6.08 0.19
N ASP A 7 -3.94 5.49 -1.00
CA ASP A 7 -5.06 5.48 -1.94
C ASP A 7 -5.17 4.16 -2.70
N PHE A 8 -6.39 3.86 -3.15
CA PHE A 8 -6.62 2.81 -4.15
C PHE A 8 -6.58 3.45 -5.53
N LYS A 9 -5.78 2.89 -6.45
CA LYS A 9 -5.65 3.37 -7.83
C LYS A 9 -6.84 2.95 -8.72
N GLY A 10 -8.03 2.89 -8.12
CA GLY A 10 -9.27 2.40 -8.72
C GLY A 10 -9.89 1.22 -7.98
N GLY A 11 -10.98 0.70 -8.53
CA GLY A 11 -11.64 -0.51 -8.03
C GLY A 11 -10.92 -1.79 -8.48
N PRO A 12 -11.37 -2.96 -7.99
CA PRO A 12 -10.81 -4.24 -8.41
C PRO A 12 -11.02 -4.45 -9.91
N ASN A 13 -9.99 -4.90 -10.62
CA ASN A 13 -10.08 -5.22 -12.04
C ASN A 13 -10.91 -6.50 -12.27
N LYS A 14 -11.03 -6.95 -13.54
CA LYS A 14 -11.78 -8.18 -13.89
C LYS A 14 -11.26 -9.45 -13.21
N GLU A 15 -10.02 -9.45 -12.74
CA GLU A 15 -9.38 -10.55 -12.03
C GLU A 15 -9.55 -10.43 -10.49
N GLY A 16 -10.18 -9.35 -10.02
CA GLY A 16 -10.33 -9.04 -8.59
C GLY A 16 -9.05 -8.48 -7.96
N ILE A 17 -8.14 -7.91 -8.76
CA ILE A 17 -6.92 -7.29 -8.27
C ILE A 17 -7.17 -5.80 -8.05
N ILE A 18 -6.83 -5.31 -6.87
CA ILE A 18 -6.85 -3.87 -6.54
C ILE A 18 -5.43 -3.40 -6.24
N ASP A 19 -5.08 -2.21 -6.74
CA ASP A 19 -3.75 -1.61 -6.59
C ASP A 19 -3.80 -0.46 -5.58
N ILE A 20 -2.85 -0.44 -4.65
CA ILE A 20 -2.69 0.59 -3.63
C ILE A 20 -1.42 1.41 -3.85
N GLY A 21 -1.52 2.71 -3.61
CA GLY A 21 -0.42 3.66 -3.58
C GLY A 21 -0.31 4.29 -2.20
N TYR A 22 0.89 4.75 -1.84
CA TYR A 22 1.06 5.64 -0.71
C TYR A 22 2.26 6.56 -0.87
N SER A 23 2.23 7.65 -0.12
CA SER A 23 3.35 8.56 0.07
C SER A 23 3.48 8.95 1.54
N ILE A 24 4.72 9.05 2.02
CA ILE A 24 5.03 9.48 3.39
C ILE A 24 5.96 10.67 3.32
N VAL A 25 5.61 11.73 4.04
CA VAL A 25 6.44 12.91 4.21
C VAL A 25 7.83 12.47 4.73
N PRO A 26 8.96 12.91 4.14
CA PRO A 26 10.29 12.40 4.46
C PRO A 26 10.64 12.34 5.95
N SER A 27 10.23 13.34 6.74
CA SER A 27 10.46 13.41 8.19
C SER A 27 9.71 12.35 9.03
N TYR A 28 8.76 11.64 8.41
CA TYR A 28 7.96 10.57 9.02
C TYR A 28 8.28 9.18 8.45
N GLN A 29 9.21 9.08 7.50
CA GLN A 29 9.66 7.80 6.98
C GLN A 29 10.41 6.99 8.04
N SER A 30 10.49 5.66 7.83
CA SER A 30 11.18 4.71 8.71
C SER A 30 10.65 4.62 10.17
N LYS A 31 9.51 5.25 10.47
CA LYS A 31 8.84 5.19 11.78
C LYS A 31 7.71 4.17 11.88
N GLY A 32 7.42 3.44 10.81
CA GLY A 32 6.40 2.38 10.78
C GLY A 32 5.02 2.82 10.26
N TYR A 33 4.77 4.11 10.04
CA TYR A 33 3.44 4.57 9.60
C TYR A 33 2.97 3.98 8.26
N ALA A 34 3.85 3.88 7.26
CA ALA A 34 3.50 3.21 5.98
C ALA A 34 3.10 1.74 6.20
N THR A 35 3.83 1.04 7.07
CA THR A 35 3.57 -0.35 7.44
C THR A 35 2.21 -0.53 8.12
N GLU A 36 1.81 0.40 8.99
CA GLU A 36 0.50 0.39 9.64
C GLU A 36 -0.63 0.68 8.66
N MET A 37 -0.45 1.68 7.80
CA MET A 37 -1.43 2.01 6.76
C MET A 37 -1.61 0.85 5.77
N ASP A 38 -0.52 0.23 5.33
CA ASP A 38 -0.57 -0.91 4.39
C ASP A 38 -1.37 -2.08 4.99
N LYS A 39 -1.13 -2.42 6.26
CA LYS A 39 -1.90 -3.48 6.95
C LYS A 39 -3.38 -3.19 6.98
N ALA A 40 -3.76 -1.96 7.31
CA ALA A 40 -5.15 -1.55 7.37
C ALA A 40 -5.81 -1.60 5.99
N MET A 41 -5.13 -1.09 4.96
CA MET A 41 -5.65 -1.10 3.58
C MET A 41 -5.76 -2.49 2.99
N VAL A 42 -4.74 -3.34 3.17
CA VAL A 42 -4.76 -4.72 2.70
C VAL A 42 -5.89 -5.49 3.39
N GLY A 43 -6.03 -5.36 4.71
CA GLY A 43 -7.11 -6.00 5.46
C GLY A 43 -8.49 -5.54 4.97
N TRP A 44 -8.67 -4.24 4.76
CA TRP A 44 -9.91 -3.71 4.20
C TRP A 44 -10.17 -4.20 2.77
N GLY A 45 -9.15 -4.19 1.90
CA GLY A 45 -9.26 -4.61 0.51
C GLY A 45 -9.68 -6.07 0.41
N LEU A 46 -9.01 -6.95 1.15
CA LEU A 46 -9.30 -8.39 1.17
C LEU A 46 -10.65 -8.73 1.83
N SER A 47 -11.24 -7.82 2.62
CA SER A 47 -12.60 -8.00 3.16
C SER A 47 -13.72 -7.83 2.12
N ARG A 48 -13.39 -7.33 0.92
CA ARG A 48 -14.38 -7.07 -0.15
C ARG A 48 -14.61 -8.33 -0.99
N LEU A 49 -15.89 -8.65 -1.24
CA LEU A 49 -16.30 -9.87 -1.96
C LEU A 49 -15.71 -10.01 -3.38
N ASN A 50 -15.36 -8.90 -4.02
CA ASN A 50 -14.80 -8.87 -5.38
C ASN A 50 -13.29 -8.66 -5.43
N VAL A 51 -12.59 -8.70 -4.30
CA VAL A 51 -11.13 -8.57 -4.23
C VAL A 51 -10.52 -9.93 -3.93
N LYS A 52 -9.65 -10.39 -4.82
CA LYS A 52 -8.85 -11.62 -4.68
C LYS A 52 -7.41 -11.32 -4.29
N LYS A 53 -6.89 -10.16 -4.69
CA LYS A 53 -5.50 -9.77 -4.44
C LYS A 53 -5.40 -8.25 -4.28
N VAL A 54 -4.56 -7.83 -3.34
CA VAL A 54 -4.11 -6.45 -3.22
C VAL A 54 -2.67 -6.41 -3.70
N ILE A 55 -2.35 -5.49 -4.61
CA ILE A 55 -0.99 -5.23 -5.08
C ILE A 55 -0.62 -3.79 -4.78
N ALA A 56 0.67 -3.50 -4.79
CA ALA A 56 1.17 -2.16 -4.56
C ALA A 56 2.27 -1.87 -5.57
N THR A 57 2.01 -0.99 -6.55
CA THR A 57 3.03 -0.58 -7.54
C THR A 57 3.73 0.71 -7.13
N CYS A 58 5.06 0.70 -7.20
CA CYS A 58 5.90 1.89 -7.03
C CYS A 58 6.89 2.06 -8.17
N ASP A 59 7.26 3.33 -8.42
CA ASP A 59 8.45 3.65 -9.19
C ASP A 59 9.69 3.05 -8.53
N THR A 60 10.58 2.52 -9.35
CA THR A 60 11.78 1.79 -8.93
C THR A 60 12.74 2.65 -8.12
N ASP A 61 12.65 3.97 -8.22
CA ASP A 61 13.53 4.91 -7.52
C ASP A 61 13.05 5.22 -6.10
N ASN A 62 11.84 4.77 -5.73
CA ASN A 62 11.31 4.98 -4.39
C ASN A 62 11.81 3.90 -3.41
N PHE A 63 13.05 4.05 -2.93
CA PHE A 63 13.68 3.16 -1.95
C PHE A 63 12.90 3.04 -0.64
N ALA A 64 12.13 4.06 -0.25
CA ALA A 64 11.28 4.00 0.93
C ALA A 64 10.15 2.98 0.74
N PHE A 65 9.56 2.95 -0.47
CA PHE A 65 8.46 2.03 -0.78
C PHE A 65 8.89 0.57 -0.76
N LYS A 66 10.03 0.27 -1.39
CA LYS A 66 10.62 -1.08 -1.43
C LYS A 66 10.87 -1.66 -0.03
N ARG A 67 11.28 -0.82 0.93
CA ARG A 67 11.53 -1.27 2.31
C ARG A 67 10.26 -1.70 3.03
N VAL A 68 9.13 -1.07 2.73
CA VAL A 68 7.85 -1.41 3.37
C VAL A 68 7.24 -2.65 2.70
N LEU A 69 7.28 -2.74 1.36
CA LEU A 69 6.84 -3.94 0.64
C LEU A 69 7.57 -5.19 1.15
N LYS A 70 8.90 -5.09 1.31
CA LYS A 70 9.72 -6.18 1.85
C LYS A 70 9.35 -6.57 3.29
N LYS A 71 8.83 -5.64 4.09
CA LYS A 71 8.37 -5.92 5.48
C LYS A 71 6.98 -6.54 5.54
N MET A 72 6.22 -6.44 4.47
CA MET A 72 4.84 -6.93 4.35
C MET A 72 4.77 -8.27 3.61
N ASP A 73 5.92 -8.87 3.29
CA ASP A 73 6.02 -10.10 2.47
C ASP A 73 5.28 -9.99 1.12
N PHE A 74 5.17 -8.78 0.55
CA PHE A 74 4.76 -8.64 -0.84
C PHE A 74 5.82 -9.29 -1.74
N ILE A 75 5.38 -10.24 -2.56
CA ILE A 75 6.19 -10.97 -3.54
C ILE A 75 6.11 -10.28 -4.89
#